data_AF-A0A853IKP0-F1
#
_entry.id   AF-A0A853IKP0-F1
#
_cell.length_a   1.000
_cell.length_b   1.000
_cell.length_c   1.000
_cell.angle_alpha   90.00
_cell.angle_beta   90.00
_cell.angle_gamma   90.00
#
_symmetry.space_group_name_H-M   'P 1'
#
loop_
_entity.id
_entity.type
_entity.pdbx_description
1 polymer ?
#
loop_
_entity_poly.entity_id
_entity_poly.type
_entity_poly.pdbx_seq_one_letter_code
_entity_poly.pdbx_strand_id
1 'polypeptide(L)'
;MAYTLQIKRQETPITLKEWIHAVEATEGAKINESAISIINPHTGETISIAGHPGDTHVLLKPAEDRGDIHKSEWVHCFSYFQGTASFKVTWDTHDISHPVRTIAAALAHALQAQIIDDDGEVYNW
;
A
#
# COMPACT_ATOMS: atom_id res chain seq x y z
N MET A 1 -12.86 4.84 -11.67
CA MET A 1 -12.93 3.38 -11.46
C MET A 1 -11.71 3.01 -10.63
N ALA A 2 -11.88 2.31 -9.51
CA ALA A 2 -10.76 1.85 -8.69
C ALA A 2 -10.43 0.42 -9.10
N TYR A 3 -9.20 0.17 -9.52
CA TYR A 3 -8.70 -1.18 -9.78
C TYR A 3 -7.65 -1.54 -8.74
N THR A 4 -7.45 -2.83 -8.53
CA THR A 4 -6.51 -3.36 -7.55
C THR A 4 -5.28 -3.84 -8.30
N LEU A 5 -4.10 -3.42 -7.85
CA LEU A 5 -2.83 -3.91 -8.34
C LEU A 5 -2.21 -4.85 -7.31
N GLN A 6 -1.45 -5.81 -7.81
CA GLN A 6 -0.79 -6.84 -7.04
C GLN A 6 0.71 -6.80 -7.30
N ILE A 7 1.50 -6.87 -6.24
CA ILE A 7 2.95 -7.09 -6.29
C ILE A 7 3.17 -8.57 -6.05
N LYS A 8 3.58 -9.29 -7.10
CA LYS A 8 3.88 -10.73 -7.03
C LYS A 8 5.14 -11.06 -7.83
N ARG A 9 5.86 -12.09 -7.38
CA ARG A 9 7.01 -12.64 -8.10
C ARG A 9 6.54 -13.89 -8.87
N GLN A 10 7.06 -14.09 -10.09
CA GLN A 10 6.55 -15.13 -11.01
C GLN A 10 6.79 -16.56 -10.52
N GLU A 11 7.97 -16.84 -9.95
CA GLU A 11 8.40 -18.21 -9.66
C GLU A 11 8.33 -18.59 -8.18
N THR A 12 8.48 -17.62 -7.28
CA THR A 12 8.50 -17.86 -5.84
C THR A 12 7.60 -16.86 -5.10
N PRO A 13 6.73 -17.31 -4.17
CA PRO A 13 5.90 -16.41 -3.40
C PRO A 13 6.78 -15.54 -2.49
N ILE A 14 6.42 -14.26 -2.35
CA ILE A 14 7.15 -13.32 -1.49
C ILE A 14 6.87 -13.70 -0.04
N THR A 15 7.88 -14.13 0.72
CA THR A 15 7.63 -14.48 2.12
C THR A 15 7.28 -13.24 2.94
N LEU A 16 6.48 -13.41 4.00
CA LEU A 16 6.14 -12.30 4.91
C LEU A 16 7.39 -11.60 5.46
N LYS A 17 8.46 -12.36 5.72
CA LYS A 17 9.73 -11.82 6.21
C LYS A 17 10.44 -10.95 5.16
N GLU A 18 10.47 -11.39 3.89
CA GLU A 18 11.01 -10.58 2.79
C GLU A 18 10.19 -9.31 2.61
N TRP A 19 8.86 -9.42 2.67
CA TRP A 19 7.96 -8.29 2.56
C TRP A 19 8.21 -7.25 3.66
N ILE A 20 8.21 -7.67 4.93
CA ILE A 20 8.49 -6.78 6.07
C ILE A 20 9.86 -6.11 5.90
N HIS A 21 10.88 -6.88 5.52
CA HIS A 21 12.23 -6.33 5.34
C HIS A 21 12.30 -5.29 4.22
N ALA A 22 11.61 -5.51 3.10
CA ALA A 22 11.54 -4.55 2.01
C ALA A 22 10.78 -3.27 2.42
N VAL A 23 9.70 -3.42 3.19
CA VAL A 23 8.93 -2.28 3.71
C VAL A 23 9.74 -1.45 4.69
N GLU A 24 10.45 -2.09 5.64
CA GLU A 24 11.31 -1.38 6.59
C GLU A 24 12.50 -0.67 5.92
N ALA A 25 12.99 -1.21 4.80
CA ALA A 25 14.05 -0.59 4.01
C ALA A 25 13.53 0.55 3.10
N THR A 26 12.21 0.68 2.91
CA THR A 26 11.61 1.68 2.02
C THR A 26 11.17 2.90 2.80
N GLU A 27 11.79 4.05 2.54
CA GLU A 27 11.41 5.31 3.17
C GLU A 27 9.97 5.71 2.79
N GLY A 28 9.18 6.11 3.79
CA GLY A 28 7.78 6.47 3.58
C GLY A 28 6.81 5.29 3.61
N ALA A 29 7.30 4.06 3.80
CA ALA A 29 6.49 2.89 4.10
C ALA A 29 6.74 2.43 5.55
N LYS A 30 5.72 1.87 6.20
CA LYS A 30 5.89 1.19 7.49
C LYS A 30 4.93 0.02 7.62
N ILE A 31 5.39 -1.03 8.30
CA ILE A 31 4.50 -2.11 8.74
C ILE A 31 3.63 -1.59 9.88
N ASN A 32 2.33 -1.84 9.77
CA ASN A 32 1.39 -1.54 10.83
C ASN A 32 0.33 -2.62 10.86
N GLU A 33 0.53 -3.56 11.77
CA GLU A 33 -0.36 -4.69 12.04
C GLU A 33 -1.47 -4.31 13.03
N SER A 34 -1.58 -3.03 13.39
CA SER A 34 -2.61 -2.56 14.30
C SER A 34 -3.98 -2.72 13.65
N ALA A 35 -4.94 -3.27 14.39
CA ALA A 35 -6.32 -3.33 13.94
C ALA A 35 -6.83 -1.90 13.61
N ILE A 36 -7.41 -1.75 12.42
CA ILE A 36 -8.04 -0.49 12.02
C ILE A 36 -9.45 -0.51 12.64
N SER A 37 -9.66 0.35 13.62
CA SER A 37 -10.97 0.60 14.20
C SER A 37 -11.62 1.80 13.50
N ILE A 38 -12.60 1.52 12.65
CA ILE A 38 -13.45 2.52 12.00
C ILE A 38 -14.71 2.66 12.86
N ILE A 39 -14.95 3.86 13.38
CA ILE A 39 -16.19 4.19 14.08
C ILE A 39 -17.16 4.72 13.03
N ASN A 40 -18.31 4.08 12.88
CA ASN A 40 -19.40 4.64 12.08
C ASN A 40 -19.97 5.87 12.82
N PRO A 41 -19.85 7.10 12.29
CA PRO A 41 -20.31 8.31 12.99
C PRO A 41 -21.83 8.41 13.11
N HIS A 42 -22.58 7.65 12.30
CA HIS A 42 -24.05 7.65 12.34
C HIS A 42 -24.64 6.60 13.29
N THR A 43 -23.97 5.46 13.46
CA THR A 43 -24.48 4.36 14.32
C THR A 43 -23.68 4.19 15.61
N GLY A 44 -22.49 4.79 15.72
CA GLY A 44 -21.56 4.59 16.84
C GLY A 44 -20.87 3.22 16.81
N GLU A 45 -21.04 2.44 15.74
CA GLU A 45 -20.48 1.09 15.67
C GLU A 45 -18.96 1.07 15.43
N THR A 46 -18.33 0.41 16.38
CA THR A 46 -17.05 -0.31 16.41
C THR A 46 -16.69 -1.24 15.26
N ILE A 47 -16.41 -0.80 14.02
CA ILE A 47 -15.89 -1.75 13.00
C ILE A 47 -14.38 -1.92 13.19
N SER A 48 -13.99 -2.97 13.89
CA SER A 48 -12.59 -3.38 14.01
C SER A 48 -12.22 -4.36 12.90
N ILE A 49 -11.40 -3.91 11.95
CA ILE A 49 -10.76 -4.79 10.97
C ILE A 49 -9.45 -5.23 11.60
N ALA A 50 -9.30 -6.53 11.86
CA ALA A 50 -8.04 -7.09 12.34
C ALA A 50 -6.93 -6.74 11.35
N GLY A 51 -5.83 -6.16 11.83
CA GLY A 51 -4.66 -5.93 11.00
C GLY A 51 -4.09 -7.27 10.58
N HIS A 52 -3.75 -7.40 9.29
CA HIS A 52 -3.11 -8.60 8.78
C HIS A 52 -1.59 -8.47 8.93
N PRO A 53 -0.88 -9.57 9.20
CA PRO A 53 0.57 -9.57 9.20
C PRO A 53 1.09 -9.08 7.84
N GLY A 54 1.92 -8.04 7.84
CA GLY A 54 2.44 -7.42 6.61
C GLY A 54 1.62 -6.25 6.07
N ASP A 55 0.53 -5.85 6.72
CA ASP A 55 -0.20 -4.63 6.36
C ASP A 55 0.73 -3.41 6.40
N THR A 56 0.73 -2.65 5.32
CA THR A 56 1.71 -1.57 5.09
C THR A 56 1.01 -0.24 4.90
N HIS A 57 1.44 0.73 5.71
CA HIS A 57 0.99 2.11 5.60
C HIS A 57 2.02 2.94 4.86
N VAL A 58 1.52 3.88 4.07
CA VAL A 58 2.32 4.87 3.35
C VAL A 58 2.13 6.23 3.99
N LEU A 59 3.22 6.98 4.11
CA LEU A 59 3.19 8.37 4.52
C LEU A 59 2.76 9.25 3.33
N LEU A 60 1.50 9.70 3.35
CA LEU A 60 1.02 10.71 2.43
C LEU A 60 1.40 12.09 2.99
N LYS A 61 2.33 12.77 2.31
CA LYS A 61 2.68 14.16 2.60
C LYS A 61 1.65 15.07 1.92
N PRO A 62 1.28 16.20 2.54
CA PRO A 62 0.44 17.20 1.89
C PRO A 62 1.10 17.67 0.59
N ALA A 63 0.31 17.83 -0.47
CA ALA A 63 0.79 18.50 -1.67
C ALA A 63 1.08 19.97 -1.32
N GLU A 64 2.31 20.42 -1.57
CA GLU A 64 2.79 21.76 -1.18
C GLU A 64 2.00 22.92 -1.83
N ASP A 65 1.13 22.62 -2.82
CA ASP A 65 0.50 23.61 -3.69
C ASP A 65 -0.97 23.96 -3.35
N ARG A 66 -1.58 23.26 -2.38
CA ARG A 66 -2.93 23.64 -1.89
C ARG A 66 -2.76 24.19 -0.49
N GLY A 67 -3.00 25.49 -0.31
CA GLY A 67 -2.82 26.25 0.93
C GLY A 67 -3.59 25.78 2.17
N ASP A 68 -4.00 24.52 2.22
CA ASP A 68 -4.50 23.81 3.37
C ASP A 68 -3.34 23.19 4.15
N ILE A 69 -3.28 23.45 5.46
CA ILE A 69 -2.32 22.88 6.40
C ILE A 69 -2.71 21.41 6.62
N HIS A 70 -2.48 20.56 5.62
CA HIS A 70 -2.66 19.13 5.76
C HIS A 70 -1.41 18.55 6.44
N LYS A 71 -1.60 17.79 7.51
CA LYS A 71 -0.51 17.06 8.17
C LYS A 71 -0.20 15.81 7.37
N SER A 72 1.05 15.36 7.39
CA SER A 72 1.42 14.07 6.84
C SER A 72 0.64 12.97 7.56
N GLU A 73 -0.04 12.10 6.81
CA GLU A 73 -0.88 11.04 7.35
C GLU A 73 -0.34 9.68 6.94
N TRP A 74 -0.37 8.73 7.87
CA TRP A 74 -0.08 7.33 7.58
C TRP A 74 -1.37 6.64 7.15
N VAL A 75 -1.47 6.30 5.87
CA VAL A 75 -2.66 5.66 5.30
C VAL A 75 -2.34 4.22 4.96
N HIS A 76 -3.24 3.30 5.33
CA HIS A 76 -3.14 1.90 4.93
C HIS A 76 -3.28 1.79 3.41
N CYS A 77 -2.24 1.30 2.72
CA CYS A 77 -2.23 1.26 1.26
C CYS A 77 -2.02 -0.14 0.71
N PHE A 78 -1.16 -0.96 1.33
CA PHE A 78 -0.88 -2.31 0.87
C PHE A 78 -1.34 -3.34 1.90
N SER A 79 -2.00 -4.38 1.41
CA SER A 79 -2.39 -5.54 2.20
C SER A 79 -1.64 -6.76 1.68
N TYR A 80 -0.90 -7.43 2.56
CA TYR A 80 -0.15 -8.64 2.23
C TYR A 80 -0.99 -9.88 2.52
N PHE A 81 -1.08 -10.80 1.57
CA PHE A 81 -1.77 -12.07 1.74
C PHE A 81 -1.08 -13.18 0.91
N GLN A 82 -0.70 -14.26 1.60
CA GLN A 82 -0.20 -15.51 1.00
C GLN A 82 0.80 -15.32 -0.17
N GLY A 83 1.85 -14.52 0.02
CA GLY A 83 2.89 -14.37 -1.00
C GLY A 83 2.71 -13.22 -1.96
N THR A 84 1.61 -12.48 -1.85
CA THR A 84 1.24 -11.37 -2.73
C THR A 84 0.89 -10.15 -1.89
N ALA A 85 1.37 -8.97 -2.28
CA ALA A 85 0.87 -7.72 -1.74
C ALA A 85 -0.13 -7.08 -2.71
N SER A 86 -1.19 -6.49 -2.20
CA SER A 86 -2.25 -5.87 -3.01
C SER A 86 -2.52 -4.46 -2.55
N PHE A 87 -2.82 -3.56 -3.48
CA PHE A 87 -3.15 -2.17 -3.18
C PHE A 87 -4.18 -1.63 -4.17
N LYS A 88 -4.98 -0.67 -3.71
CA LYS A 88 -6.00 -0.02 -4.53
C LYS A 88 -5.40 1.20 -5.22
N VAL A 89 -5.61 1.28 -6.52
CA VAL A 89 -5.27 2.46 -7.32
C VAL A 89 -6.51 3.35 -7.40
N THR A 90 -6.40 4.54 -6.83
CA THR A 90 -7.36 5.64 -7.00
C THR A 90 -6.89 6.58 -8.09
N TRP A 91 -7.73 7.55 -8.47
CA TRP A 91 -7.40 8.52 -9.51
C TRP A 91 -6.12 9.32 -9.17
N ASP A 92 -5.88 9.63 -7.90
CA ASP A 92 -4.66 10.30 -7.42
C ASP A 92 -3.39 9.45 -7.63
N THR A 93 -3.49 8.12 -7.51
CA THR A 93 -2.34 7.21 -7.64
C THR A 93 -1.85 7.01 -9.07
N HIS A 94 -2.56 7.58 -10.07
CA HIS A 94 -2.09 7.61 -11.46
C HIS A 94 -0.99 8.66 -11.68
N ASP A 95 -0.86 9.63 -10.76
CA ASP A 95 0.23 10.59 -10.78
C ASP A 95 1.56 9.88 -10.46
N ILE A 96 2.58 10.12 -11.28
CA ILE A 96 3.93 9.59 -11.08
C ILE A 96 4.59 10.07 -9.80
N SER A 97 4.17 11.23 -9.29
CA SER A 97 4.62 11.79 -8.02
C SER A 97 3.88 11.22 -6.81
N HIS A 98 2.84 10.39 -7.02
CA HIS A 98 2.04 9.90 -5.90
C HIS A 98 2.87 8.95 -5.02
N PRO A 99 2.96 9.19 -3.69
CA PRO A 99 3.81 8.41 -2.79
C PRO A 99 3.57 6.90 -2.86
N VAL A 100 2.30 6.48 -2.98
CA VAL A 100 1.92 5.06 -3.12
C VAL A 100 2.50 4.44 -4.39
N ARG A 101 2.53 5.17 -5.51
CA ARG A 101 3.07 4.65 -6.78
C ARG A 101 4.59 4.50 -6.69
N THR A 102 5.28 5.51 -6.16
CA THR A 102 6.73 5.48 -5.94
C THR A 102 7.14 4.35 -5.00
N ILE A 103 6.40 4.16 -3.91
CA ILE A 103 6.65 3.09 -2.94
C ILE A 103 6.33 1.71 -3.55
N ALA A 104 5.25 1.59 -4.32
CA ALA A 104 4.92 0.33 -5.01
C ALA A 104 6.05 -0.09 -5.96
N ALA A 105 6.57 0.85 -6.76
CA ALA A 105 7.71 0.62 -7.65
C ALA A 105 8.98 0.24 -6.89
N ALA A 106 9.29 0.97 -5.80
CA ALA A 106 10.44 0.66 -4.95
C ALA A 106 10.36 -0.73 -4.32
N LEU A 107 9.18 -1.12 -3.81
CA LEU A 107 8.93 -2.44 -3.22
C LEU A 107 9.03 -3.55 -4.29
N ALA A 108 8.43 -3.34 -5.46
CA ALA A 108 8.52 -4.29 -6.56
C ALA A 108 9.98 -4.51 -6.99
N HIS A 109 10.76 -3.43 -7.12
CA HIS A 109 12.19 -3.51 -7.45
C HIS A 109 12.99 -4.21 -6.34
N ALA A 110 12.79 -3.85 -5.08
CA ALA A 110 13.47 -4.46 -3.93
C ALA A 110 13.20 -5.97 -3.81
N LEU A 111 11.99 -6.40 -4.14
CA LEU A 111 11.56 -7.79 -4.06
C LEU A 111 11.76 -8.56 -5.37
N GLN A 112 12.32 -7.93 -6.42
CA GLN A 112 12.39 -8.49 -7.78
C GLN A 112 11.03 -9.05 -8.22
N ALA A 113 9.97 -8.33 -7.89
CA ALA A 113 8.57 -8.67 -8.16
C ALA A 113 8.02 -7.78 -9.28
N GLN A 114 6.87 -8.18 -9.81
CA GLN A 114 6.15 -7.45 -10.84
C GLN A 114 4.87 -6.87 -10.26
N ILE A 115 4.50 -5.67 -10.72
CA ILE A 115 3.20 -5.08 -10.45
C ILE A 115 2.27 -5.53 -11.57
N ILE A 116 1.18 -6.18 -11.22
CA ILE A 116 0.19 -6.70 -12.16
C ILE A 116 -1.21 -6.28 -11.75
N ASP A 117 -2.10 -6.07 -12.71
CA ASP A 117 -3.53 -5.91 -12.41
C ASP A 117 -4.28 -7.26 -12.39
N ASP A 118 -5.59 -7.16 -12.14
CA ASP A 118 -6.50 -8.32 -12.11
C ASP A 118 -6.63 -9.00 -13.49
N ASP A 119 -6.44 -8.24 -14.57
CA ASP A 119 -6.44 -8.73 -15.96
C ASP A 119 -5.09 -9.37 -16.36
N GLY A 120 -4.07 -9.26 -15.50
CA GLY A 120 -2.73 -9.81 -15.70
C GLY A 120 -1.80 -8.91 -16.52
N GLU A 121 -2.18 -7.65 -16.77
CA GLU A 121 -1.30 -6.67 -17.39
C GLU A 121 -0.16 -6.30 -16.43
N VAL A 122 1.06 -6.29 -16.94
CA VAL A 122 2.26 -5.97 -16.16
C VAL A 122 2.55 -4.48 -16.27
N TYR A 123 2.63 -3.82 -15.12
CA TYR A 123 2.98 -2.40 -15.00
C TYR A 123 4.47 -2.28 -14.69
N ASN A 124 5.21 -1.63 -15.59
CA ASN A 124 6.62 -1.32 -15.39
C ASN A 124 6.72 0.11 -14.85
N TRP A 125 6.69 0.23 -13.53
CA TRP A 125 6.78 1.52 -12.81
C TRP A 125 8.15 1.70 -12.18
#